data_AF-T0DML0-F1
#
_entry.id   AF-T0DML0-F1
#
_cell.length_a   1.000
_cell.length_b   1.000
_cell.length_c   1.000
_cell.angle_alpha   90.00
_cell.angle_beta   90.00
_cell.angle_gamma   90.00
#
_symmetry.space_group_name_H-M   'P 1'
#
loop_
_entity.id
_entity.type
_entity.pdbx_description
1 polymer ?
#
loop_
_entity_poly.entity_id
_entity_poly.type
_entity_poly.pdbx_seq_one_letter_code
_entity_poly.pdbx_strand_id
1 'polypeptide(L)'
;MSYKNFNELKFCKNLKKIRKSSGYTQAQVEEKLDLRPMAIFDFERGRIKLNIEIAVQLANLYDCSLEEIYSIEKEKNNIETKETSDLRFLPVLQTGISNKNYYIIHHHLITDPIIMADLGLNEVPLRKSPFDRITDKLTEHQKRKVTIEVLKYMSSLINIDNKITTEEKIIFNELMSSLSFPLTEQEKASINRANKKVYLGKTSPKYFKSDAIKRFLVWLLIITAKSDNDFAEEEESYIKRIVQHIGLRLEDFDFIKKKVLNL
;
A
#
# COMPACT_ATOMS: atom_id res chain seq x y z
N MET A 1 -12.50 7.45 3.74
CA MET A 1 -12.94 7.12 5.12
C MET A 1 -12.77 8.37 5.97
N SER A 2 -13.88 9.07 6.25
CA SER A 2 -13.85 10.24 7.12
C SER A 2 -13.86 9.75 8.56
N TYR A 3 -12.72 9.77 9.24
CA TYR A 3 -12.65 9.47 10.68
C TYR A 3 -13.34 10.60 11.43
N LYS A 4 -14.66 10.53 11.56
CA LYS A 4 -15.37 11.37 12.51
C LYS A 4 -15.16 10.80 13.91
N ASN A 5 -14.62 11.67 14.77
CA ASN A 5 -14.69 11.65 16.22
C ASN A 5 -13.75 10.68 16.95
N PHE A 6 -12.45 11.03 17.01
CA PHE A 6 -11.65 10.65 18.17
C PHE A 6 -12.26 11.30 19.40
N ASN A 7 -12.88 10.50 20.26
CA ASN A 7 -13.46 10.95 21.51
C ASN A 7 -12.48 10.65 22.65
N GLU A 8 -11.72 11.66 23.07
CA GLU A 8 -10.71 11.57 24.14
C GLU A 8 -11.29 10.98 25.44
N LEU A 9 -12.55 11.30 25.77
CA LEU A 9 -13.22 10.77 26.96
C LEU A 9 -13.52 9.26 26.84
N LYS A 10 -13.77 8.76 25.63
CA LYS A 10 -14.04 7.34 25.38
C LYS A 10 -12.75 6.52 25.43
N PHE A 11 -11.68 7.04 24.83
CA PHE A 11 -10.33 6.50 24.91
C PHE A 11 -9.85 6.32 26.36
N CYS A 12 -9.93 7.38 27.17
CA CYS A 12 -9.50 7.36 28.57
C CYS A 12 -10.22 6.30 29.40
N LYS A 13 -11.54 6.16 29.21
CA LYS A 13 -12.36 5.15 29.89
C LYS A 13 -12.01 3.73 29.43
N ASN A 14 -11.70 3.57 28.15
CA ASN A 14 -11.42 2.27 27.57
C ASN A 14 -10.02 1.75 27.93
N LEU A 15 -9.01 2.62 27.93
CA LEU A 15 -7.67 2.28 28.43
C LEU A 15 -7.73 1.75 29.87
N LYS A 16 -8.51 2.41 30.73
CA LYS A 16 -8.76 1.97 32.10
C LYS A 16 -9.46 0.61 32.17
N LYS A 17 -10.37 0.34 31.25
CA LYS A 17 -11.11 -0.93 31.18
C LYS A 17 -10.19 -2.08 30.77
N ILE A 18 -9.39 -1.88 29.71
CA ILE A 18 -8.44 -2.87 29.20
C ILE A 18 -7.36 -3.21 30.24
N ARG A 19 -6.82 -2.21 30.92
CA ARG A 19 -5.86 -2.46 32.00
C ARG A 19 -6.45 -3.35 33.09
N LYS A 20 -7.70 -3.06 33.50
CA LYS A 20 -8.41 -3.85 34.53
C LYS A 20 -8.74 -5.26 34.06
N SER A 21 -9.15 -5.45 32.81
CA SER A 21 -9.41 -6.80 32.26
C SER A 21 -8.13 -7.62 32.12
N SER A 22 -7.00 -6.96 31.92
CA SER A 22 -5.67 -7.57 31.89
C SER A 22 -5.08 -7.83 33.29
N GLY A 23 -5.82 -7.54 34.37
CA GLY A 23 -5.41 -7.83 35.74
C GLY A 23 -4.34 -6.92 36.33
N TYR A 24 -3.97 -5.82 35.66
CA TYR A 24 -2.87 -4.95 36.10
C TYR A 24 -3.32 -3.77 36.96
N THR A 25 -2.54 -3.44 37.99
CA THR A 25 -2.64 -2.16 38.70
C THR A 25 -1.89 -1.05 37.96
N GLN A 26 -2.20 0.22 38.25
CA GLN A 26 -1.52 1.36 37.60
C GLN A 26 -0.01 1.34 37.89
N ALA A 27 0.38 1.09 39.15
CA ALA A 27 1.78 1.01 39.56
C ALA A 27 2.55 -0.14 38.87
N GLN A 28 1.92 -1.31 38.71
CA GLN A 28 2.55 -2.45 38.02
C GLN A 28 2.81 -2.16 36.54
N VAL A 29 1.93 -1.40 35.88
CA VAL A 29 2.13 -1.00 34.49
C VAL A 29 3.25 0.03 34.40
N GLU A 30 3.28 1.00 35.33
CA GLU A 30 4.34 2.01 35.40
C GLU A 30 5.72 1.38 35.61
N GLU A 31 5.81 0.38 36.49
CA GLU A 31 7.05 -0.38 36.73
C GLU A 31 7.46 -1.23 35.52
N LYS A 32 6.53 -1.94 34.89
CA LYS A 32 6.82 -2.79 33.72
C LYS A 32 7.25 -2.01 32.48
N LEU A 33 6.80 -0.77 32.34
CA LEU A 33 7.06 0.08 31.18
C LEU A 33 8.07 1.20 31.46
N ASP A 34 8.71 1.18 32.64
CA ASP A 34 9.64 2.21 33.10
C ASP A 34 9.08 3.64 32.96
N LEU A 35 7.80 3.79 33.31
CA LEU A 35 7.09 5.06 33.25
C LEU A 35 7.22 5.80 34.57
N ARG A 36 7.14 7.14 34.48
CA ARG A 36 7.09 7.98 35.69
C ARG A 36 5.88 7.61 36.55
N PRO A 37 6.00 7.66 37.89
CA PRO A 37 4.86 7.49 38.78
C PRO A 37 3.69 8.40 38.40
N MET A 38 2.46 7.88 38.44
CA MET A 38 1.21 8.54 38.01
C MET A 38 1.03 8.74 36.50
N ALA A 39 1.94 8.29 35.63
CA ALA A 39 1.78 8.40 34.19
C ALA A 39 0.48 7.72 33.69
N ILE A 40 0.16 6.53 34.20
CA ILE A 40 -1.06 5.81 33.79
C ILE A 40 -2.31 6.51 34.28
N PHE A 41 -2.26 7.11 35.47
CA PHE A 41 -3.35 7.93 35.99
C PHE A 41 -3.61 9.17 35.10
N ASP A 42 -2.54 9.84 34.66
CA ASP A 42 -2.66 11.01 33.78
C ASP A 42 -3.18 10.64 32.39
N PHE A 43 -2.80 9.48 31.85
CA PHE A 43 -3.36 8.96 30.59
C PHE A 43 -4.83 8.58 30.73
N GLU A 44 -5.22 7.89 31.81
CA GLU A 44 -6.62 7.50 32.07
C GLU A 44 -7.54 8.69 32.38
N ARG A 45 -6.99 9.85 32.74
CA ARG A 45 -7.75 11.10 32.95
C ARG A 45 -7.62 12.09 31.79
N GLY A 46 -6.85 11.77 30.76
CA GLY A 46 -6.64 12.65 29.60
C GLY A 46 -5.85 13.92 29.92
N ARG A 47 -5.04 13.92 31.00
CA ARG A 47 -4.19 15.06 31.38
C ARG A 47 -2.95 15.17 30.50
N ILE A 48 -2.46 14.03 30.02
CA ILE A 48 -1.29 13.93 29.13
C ILE A 48 -1.69 13.09 27.92
N LYS A 49 -1.25 13.51 26.73
CA LYS A 49 -1.44 12.74 25.50
C LYS A 49 -0.53 11.53 25.49
N LEU A 50 -1.10 10.36 25.16
CA LEU A 50 -0.34 9.13 25.01
C LEU A 50 0.51 9.17 23.73
N ASN A 51 1.82 8.99 23.86
CA ASN A 51 2.72 8.85 22.72
C ASN A 51 2.53 7.47 22.04
N ILE A 52 2.76 7.39 20.74
CA ILE A 52 2.58 6.17 19.94
C ILE A 52 3.48 5.03 20.43
N GLU A 53 4.70 5.32 20.85
CA GLU A 53 5.64 4.32 21.37
C GLU A 53 5.10 3.65 22.64
N ILE A 54 4.60 4.46 23.59
CA ILE A 54 3.98 3.97 24.83
C ILE A 54 2.67 3.25 24.52
N ALA A 55 1.90 3.70 23.52
CA ALA A 55 0.68 3.02 23.10
C ALA A 55 0.94 1.61 22.56
N VAL A 56 2.00 1.43 21.77
CA VAL A 56 2.43 0.10 21.27
C VAL A 56 2.90 -0.78 22.42
N GLN A 57 3.65 -0.22 23.37
CA GLN A 57 4.09 -0.97 24.55
C GLN A 57 2.92 -1.43 25.43
N LEU A 58 1.91 -0.57 25.61
CA LEU A 58 0.68 -0.91 26.33
C LEU A 58 -0.15 -1.97 25.58
N ALA A 59 -0.26 -1.86 24.26
CA ALA A 59 -0.91 -2.86 23.40
C ALA A 59 -0.28 -4.25 23.60
N ASN A 60 1.05 -4.33 23.56
CA ASN A 60 1.78 -5.57 23.81
C ASN A 60 1.63 -6.08 25.25
N LEU A 61 1.61 -5.18 26.25
CA LEU A 61 1.46 -5.57 27.65
C LEU A 61 0.06 -6.11 27.98
N TYR A 62 -0.97 -5.58 27.32
CA TYR A 62 -2.37 -5.94 27.53
C TYR A 62 -2.91 -6.97 26.52
N ASP A 63 -2.06 -7.43 25.59
CA ASP A 63 -2.42 -8.33 24.49
C ASP A 63 -3.66 -7.86 23.71
N CYS A 64 -3.66 -6.56 23.35
CA CYS A 64 -4.75 -5.95 22.60
C CYS A 64 -4.22 -5.11 21.43
N SER A 65 -5.09 -4.84 20.46
CA SER A 65 -4.77 -4.00 19.31
C SER A 65 -4.83 -2.51 19.65
N LEU A 66 -4.11 -1.68 18.88
CA LEU A 66 -4.18 -0.22 19.03
C LEU A 66 -5.59 0.30 18.75
N GLU A 67 -6.31 -0.32 17.81
CA GLU A 67 -7.69 0.02 17.48
C GLU A 67 -8.62 -0.17 18.68
N GLU A 68 -8.42 -1.25 19.44
CA GLU A 68 -9.12 -1.51 20.69
C GLU A 68 -8.80 -0.44 21.71
N ILE A 69 -7.52 -0.12 21.94
CA ILE A 69 -7.10 0.95 22.87
C ILE A 69 -7.77 2.29 22.50
N TYR A 70 -7.72 2.68 21.23
CA TYR A 70 -8.27 3.93 20.71
C TYR A 70 -9.80 3.95 20.55
N SER A 71 -10.48 2.84 20.90
CA SER A 71 -11.95 2.72 20.79
C SER A 71 -12.47 3.12 19.42
N ILE A 72 -11.73 2.76 18.37
CA ILE A 72 -12.13 3.02 16.99
C ILE A 72 -13.24 2.02 16.69
N GLU A 73 -14.48 2.48 16.75
CA GLU A 73 -15.62 1.67 16.33
C GLU A 73 -15.46 1.37 14.84
N LYS A 74 -15.29 0.08 14.50
CA LYS A 74 -15.51 -0.38 13.13
C LYS A 74 -16.98 -0.09 12.84
N GLU A 75 -17.27 0.80 11.89
CA GLU A 75 -18.61 0.88 11.33
C GLU A 75 -19.01 -0.54 10.91
N LYS A 76 -20.10 -1.05 11.47
CA LYS A 76 -20.78 -2.22 10.92
C LYS A 76 -21.43 -1.81 9.60
N ASN A 77 -20.61 -1.64 8.58
CA ASN A 77 -21.09 -1.67 7.22
C ASN A 77 -21.42 -3.14 6.94
N ASN A 78 -22.71 -3.47 6.95
CA ASN A 78 -23.25 -4.69 6.37
C ASN A 78 -22.96 -4.67 4.86
N ILE A 79 -21.70 -4.91 4.51
CA ILE A 79 -21.32 -5.47 3.24
C ILE A 79 -20.99 -6.90 3.61
N GLU A 80 -21.84 -7.82 3.17
CA GLU A 80 -21.50 -9.24 3.10
C GLU A 80 -20.16 -9.35 2.36
N THR A 81 -19.09 -9.34 3.13
CA THR A 81 -17.74 -9.56 2.64
C THR A 81 -17.62 -11.06 2.57
N LYS A 82 -18.06 -11.62 1.43
CA LYS A 82 -17.31 -12.72 0.86
C LYS A 82 -15.86 -12.26 0.85
N GLU A 83 -15.05 -13.00 1.59
CA GLU A 83 -13.60 -12.90 1.60
C GLU A 83 -13.11 -12.86 0.15
N THR A 84 -12.89 -11.65 -0.38
CA THR A 84 -12.08 -11.46 -1.58
C THR A 84 -10.64 -11.41 -1.11
N SER A 85 -10.00 -12.54 -1.32
CA SER A 85 -8.61 -12.91 -1.13
C SER A 85 -7.60 -11.74 -1.32
N ASP A 86 -6.85 -11.49 -0.26
CA ASP A 86 -5.42 -11.13 -0.18
C ASP A 86 -4.77 -9.95 -0.94
N LEU A 87 -5.49 -9.11 -1.70
CA LEU A 87 -4.88 -7.91 -2.35
C LEU A 87 -5.36 -6.54 -1.87
N ARG A 88 -5.79 -6.44 -0.62
CA ARG A 88 -6.46 -5.26 -0.04
C ARG A 88 -5.62 -3.96 0.10
N PHE A 89 -4.56 -3.76 -0.70
CA PHE A 89 -3.58 -2.68 -0.49
C PHE A 89 -3.14 -1.88 -1.74
N LEU A 90 -4.04 -1.35 -2.58
CA LEU A 90 -3.71 -0.37 -3.65
C LEU A 90 -4.16 1.06 -3.32
N PRO A 91 -3.23 2.06 -3.30
CA PRO A 91 -3.11 3.05 -4.38
C PRO A 91 -1.67 3.59 -4.40
N VAL A 92 -0.78 2.84 -5.02
CA VAL A 92 0.66 3.17 -4.99
C VAL A 92 0.98 4.45 -5.78
N LEU A 93 0.06 4.88 -6.65
CA LEU A 93 0.14 6.12 -7.43
C LEU A 93 -0.47 7.34 -6.72
N GLN A 94 -1.08 7.20 -5.55
CA GLN A 94 -1.71 8.33 -4.85
C GLN A 94 -0.63 9.31 -4.40
N THR A 95 -0.51 10.42 -5.11
CA THR A 95 0.47 11.43 -4.80
C THR A 95 0.00 12.23 -3.58
N GLY A 96 0.42 11.83 -2.37
CA GLY A 96 0.16 12.58 -1.14
C GLY A 96 -1.05 12.18 -0.28
N ILE A 97 -1.54 10.94 -0.31
CA ILE A 97 -2.63 10.50 0.60
C ILE A 97 -2.12 9.44 1.59
N SER A 98 -2.13 9.78 2.87
CA SER A 98 -1.86 8.91 4.01
C SER A 98 -3.09 8.08 4.39
N ASN A 99 -3.60 7.26 3.48
CA ASN A 99 -4.72 6.38 3.82
C ASN A 99 -4.17 5.12 4.53
N LYS A 100 -4.65 4.90 5.76
CA LYS A 100 -4.13 3.92 6.73
C LYS A 100 -4.40 2.45 6.36
N ASN A 101 -4.85 2.14 5.14
CA ASN A 101 -5.23 0.78 4.76
C ASN A 101 -4.30 0.16 3.70
N TYR A 102 -3.06 0.68 3.55
CA TYR A 102 -2.17 0.37 2.41
C TYR A 102 -0.80 -0.26 2.79
N TYR A 103 -0.68 -0.82 3.99
CA TYR A 103 0.63 -1.12 4.59
C TYR A 103 1.42 -2.27 3.96
N ILE A 104 0.80 -3.40 3.62
CA ILE A 104 1.56 -4.61 3.26
C ILE A 104 2.29 -4.38 1.93
N ILE A 105 1.56 -4.09 0.84
CA ILE A 105 2.17 -3.84 -0.48
C ILE A 105 3.14 -2.66 -0.44
N HIS A 106 2.78 -1.57 0.26
CA HIS A 106 3.68 -0.43 0.42
C HIS A 106 4.98 -0.82 1.13
N HIS A 107 4.91 -1.58 2.24
CA HIS A 107 6.07 -2.06 2.98
C HIS A 107 6.97 -2.95 2.10
N HIS A 108 6.38 -3.87 1.34
CA HIS A 108 7.14 -4.76 0.46
C HIS A 108 7.80 -4.02 -0.72
N LEU A 109 7.15 -2.99 -1.26
CA LEU A 109 7.73 -2.11 -2.26
C LEU A 109 8.91 -1.30 -1.72
N ILE A 110 8.79 -0.67 -0.55
CA ILE A 110 9.87 0.16 0.01
C ILE A 110 11.04 -0.66 0.56
N THR A 111 10.84 -1.97 0.80
CA THR A 111 11.90 -2.90 1.21
C THR A 111 12.60 -3.56 0.01
N ASP A 112 12.17 -3.29 -1.22
CA ASP A 112 12.95 -3.65 -2.41
C ASP A 112 14.30 -2.90 -2.38
N PRO A 113 15.46 -3.59 -2.41
CA PRO A 113 16.76 -2.95 -2.20
C PRO A 113 17.07 -1.82 -3.20
N ILE A 114 16.59 -1.94 -4.45
CA ILE A 114 16.85 -0.94 -5.50
C ILE A 114 15.91 0.25 -5.33
N ILE A 115 14.65 0.01 -4.97
CA ILE A 115 13.72 1.09 -4.61
C ILE A 115 14.25 1.82 -3.36
N MET A 116 14.63 1.08 -2.32
CA MET A 116 15.18 1.62 -1.07
C MET A 116 16.45 2.45 -1.31
N ALA A 117 17.35 2.00 -2.17
CA ALA A 117 18.55 2.74 -2.52
C ALA A 117 18.23 4.08 -3.21
N ASP A 118 17.27 4.12 -4.14
CA ASP A 118 16.87 5.36 -4.81
C ASP A 118 16.10 6.31 -3.87
N LEU A 119 15.38 5.76 -2.89
CA LEU A 119 14.68 6.53 -1.86
C LEU A 119 15.59 7.19 -0.82
N GLY A 120 16.87 6.79 -0.73
CA GLY A 120 17.83 7.25 0.26
C GLY A 120 17.77 6.48 1.58
N LEU A 121 18.94 6.18 2.16
CA LEU A 121 19.09 5.26 3.31
C LEU A 121 18.55 5.76 4.65
N ASN A 122 18.03 6.98 4.77
CA ASN A 122 17.61 7.53 6.06
C ASN A 122 16.32 8.32 5.94
N GLU A 123 15.41 8.01 6.87
CA GLU A 123 14.14 8.69 7.15
C GLU A 123 13.08 8.55 6.04
N VAL A 124 12.11 7.66 6.30
CA VAL A 124 10.88 7.55 5.51
C VAL A 124 9.79 8.38 6.20
N PRO A 125 9.62 9.68 5.87
CA PRO A 125 8.39 10.35 6.22
C PRO A 125 7.25 9.72 5.38
N LEU A 126 6.31 9.06 6.06
CA LEU A 126 5.11 8.38 5.54
C LEU A 126 4.10 9.30 4.78
N ARG A 127 4.52 10.49 4.32
CA ARG A 127 3.62 11.49 3.72
C ARG A 127 3.50 11.41 2.19
N LYS A 128 4.46 10.80 1.49
CA LYS A 128 4.46 10.62 0.02
C LYS A 128 4.39 9.14 -0.35
N SER A 129 3.69 8.79 -1.43
CA SER A 129 3.65 7.42 -1.93
C SER A 129 5.00 6.96 -2.50
N PRO A 130 5.25 5.65 -2.63
CA PRO A 130 6.49 5.16 -3.22
C PRO A 130 6.68 5.68 -4.65
N PHE A 131 5.60 5.77 -5.45
CA PHE A 131 5.64 6.32 -6.80
C PHE A 131 6.10 7.78 -6.83
N ASP A 132 5.54 8.62 -5.96
CA ASP A 132 5.94 10.03 -5.87
C ASP A 132 7.42 10.19 -5.59
N ARG A 133 7.94 9.36 -4.70
CA ARG A 133 9.32 9.47 -4.24
C ARG A 133 10.30 8.99 -5.32
N ILE A 134 10.05 7.83 -5.93
CA ILE A 134 10.91 7.34 -7.04
C ILE A 134 10.78 8.21 -8.30
N THR A 135 9.77 9.08 -8.38
CA THR A 135 9.58 10.03 -9.47
C THR A 135 9.82 11.50 -9.08
N ASP A 136 10.38 11.78 -7.89
CA ASP A 136 10.55 13.15 -7.38
C ASP A 136 11.48 13.99 -8.27
N LYS A 137 12.44 13.32 -8.94
CA LYS A 137 13.36 13.91 -9.93
C LYS A 137 12.71 14.18 -11.30
N LEU A 138 11.48 13.73 -11.53
CA LEU A 138 10.76 13.88 -12.79
C LEU A 138 9.83 15.09 -12.77
N THR A 139 9.66 15.73 -13.93
CA THR A 139 8.65 16.78 -14.09
C THR A 139 7.24 16.18 -14.09
N GLU A 140 6.21 16.96 -13.76
CA GLU A 140 4.81 16.50 -13.77
C GLU A 140 4.39 15.91 -15.13
N HIS A 141 4.87 16.48 -16.23
CA HIS A 141 4.65 15.90 -17.56
C HIS A 141 5.30 14.52 -17.71
N GLN A 142 6.52 14.33 -17.20
CA GLN A 142 7.19 13.03 -17.23
C GLN A 142 6.50 12.01 -16.34
N LYS A 143 6.08 12.40 -15.12
CA LYS A 143 5.28 11.55 -14.22
C LYS A 143 4.01 11.07 -14.90
N ARG A 144 3.25 11.99 -15.51
CA ARG A 144 2.06 11.66 -16.30
C ARG A 144 2.36 10.63 -17.38
N LYS A 145 3.45 10.80 -18.15
CA LYS A 145 3.84 9.81 -19.18
C LYS A 145 4.14 8.43 -18.58
N VAL A 146 4.86 8.36 -17.47
CA VAL A 146 5.12 7.09 -16.76
C VAL A 146 3.81 6.45 -16.32
N THR A 147 2.93 7.21 -15.67
CA THR A 147 1.62 6.73 -15.20
C THR A 147 0.77 6.17 -16.34
N ILE A 148 0.67 6.88 -17.47
CA ILE A 148 -0.08 6.39 -18.64
C ILE A 148 0.50 5.09 -19.19
N GLU A 149 1.82 4.95 -19.21
CA GLU A 149 2.47 3.72 -19.68
C GLU A 149 2.25 2.55 -18.73
N VAL A 150 2.31 2.77 -17.41
CA VAL A 150 1.94 1.77 -16.39
C VAL A 150 0.50 1.29 -16.61
N LEU A 151 -0.44 2.22 -16.78
CA LEU A 151 -1.85 1.89 -17.02
C LEU A 151 -2.04 1.10 -18.32
N LYS A 152 -1.29 1.39 -19.38
CA LYS A 152 -1.37 0.62 -20.64
C LYS A 152 -0.83 -0.79 -20.48
N TYR A 153 0.27 -0.97 -19.76
CA TYR A 153 0.80 -2.30 -19.48
C TYR A 153 -0.16 -3.15 -18.65
N MET A 154 -0.76 -2.57 -17.61
CA MET A 154 -1.78 -3.24 -16.79
C MET A 154 -3.05 -3.53 -17.58
N SER A 155 -3.54 -2.56 -18.35
CA SER A 155 -4.74 -2.74 -19.18
C SER A 155 -4.59 -3.85 -20.22
N SER A 156 -3.38 -4.04 -20.73
CA SER A 156 -3.04 -5.15 -21.61
C SER A 156 -2.80 -6.47 -20.86
N LEU A 157 -2.30 -6.44 -19.62
CA LEU A 157 -2.09 -7.64 -18.79
C LEU A 157 -3.43 -8.34 -18.53
N ILE A 158 -4.41 -7.58 -18.05
CA ILE A 158 -5.75 -8.02 -17.63
C ILE A 158 -6.58 -8.63 -18.79
N ASN A 159 -6.11 -8.50 -20.04
CA ASN A 159 -6.81 -9.00 -21.21
C ASN A 159 -6.00 -10.05 -21.99
N ILE A 160 -4.94 -10.61 -21.39
CA ILE A 160 -4.08 -11.59 -22.08
C ILE A 160 -4.78 -12.92 -22.31
N ASP A 161 -5.46 -13.42 -21.29
CA ASP A 161 -6.10 -14.73 -21.27
C ASP A 161 -7.55 -14.68 -21.81
N ASN A 162 -8.04 -13.49 -22.15
CA ASN A 162 -9.44 -13.16 -22.47
C ASN A 162 -10.46 -13.57 -21.38
N LYS A 163 -10.00 -13.94 -20.18
CA LYS A 163 -10.82 -14.29 -19.02
C LYS A 163 -10.65 -13.21 -17.96
N ILE A 164 -11.13 -12.02 -18.28
CA ILE A 164 -10.98 -10.89 -17.36
C ILE A 164 -11.67 -11.19 -16.03
N THR A 165 -10.89 -11.38 -14.97
CA THR A 165 -11.46 -11.65 -13.64
C THR A 165 -12.04 -10.37 -13.04
N THR A 166 -12.91 -10.53 -12.04
CA THR A 166 -13.47 -9.38 -11.32
C THR A 166 -12.40 -8.66 -10.50
N GLU A 167 -11.40 -9.38 -9.99
CA GLU A 167 -10.37 -8.87 -9.07
C GLU A 167 -9.34 -8.00 -9.78
N GLU A 168 -8.83 -8.45 -10.94
CA GLU A 168 -7.93 -7.67 -11.79
C GLU A 168 -8.55 -6.33 -12.21
N LYS A 169 -9.83 -6.36 -12.62
CA LYS A 169 -10.61 -5.16 -12.96
C LYS A 169 -10.76 -4.22 -11.77
N ILE A 170 -10.99 -4.76 -10.57
CA ILE A 170 -11.10 -3.96 -9.35
C ILE A 170 -9.77 -3.23 -9.11
N ILE A 171 -8.64 -3.92 -9.13
CA ILE A 171 -7.30 -3.32 -8.95
C ILE A 171 -7.03 -2.21 -9.97
N PHE A 172 -7.32 -2.48 -11.23
CA PHE A 172 -7.13 -1.49 -12.29
C PHE A 172 -8.02 -0.26 -12.11
N ASN A 173 -9.30 -0.46 -11.77
CA ASN A 173 -10.24 0.63 -11.53
C ASN A 173 -9.86 1.45 -10.28
N GLU A 174 -9.41 0.80 -9.21
CA GLU A 174 -8.88 1.46 -8.02
C GLU A 174 -7.67 2.33 -8.37
N LEU A 175 -6.72 1.80 -9.15
CA LEU A 175 -5.56 2.54 -9.62
C LEU A 175 -5.96 3.76 -10.46
N MET A 176 -6.91 3.58 -11.38
CA MET A 176 -7.46 4.66 -12.20
C MET A 176 -8.16 5.73 -11.36
N SER A 177 -8.88 5.35 -10.31
CA SER A 177 -9.53 6.28 -9.38
C SER A 177 -8.52 7.02 -8.49
N SER A 178 -7.32 6.47 -8.32
CA SER A 178 -6.26 7.02 -7.47
C SER A 178 -5.40 8.10 -8.14
N LEU A 179 -5.63 8.36 -9.44
CA LEU A 179 -4.88 9.35 -10.20
C LEU A 179 -5.12 10.77 -9.69
N SER A 180 -4.03 11.52 -9.50
CA SER A 180 -4.08 12.93 -9.08
C SER A 180 -4.46 13.91 -10.19
N PHE A 181 -4.60 13.43 -11.42
CA PHE A 181 -4.94 14.23 -12.59
C PHE A 181 -6.01 13.55 -13.45
N PRO A 182 -6.89 14.33 -14.11
CA PRO A 182 -7.85 13.77 -15.05
C PRO A 182 -7.16 13.30 -16.33
N LEU A 183 -7.59 12.15 -16.82
CA LEU A 183 -7.19 11.62 -18.11
C LEU A 183 -7.92 12.33 -19.25
N THR A 184 -7.17 12.70 -20.28
CA THR A 184 -7.74 13.19 -21.54
C THR A 184 -8.42 12.06 -22.31
N GLU A 185 -9.34 12.39 -23.21
CA GLU A 185 -9.99 11.41 -24.09
C GLU A 185 -8.98 10.63 -24.95
N GLN A 186 -7.90 11.29 -25.37
CA GLN A 186 -6.82 10.64 -26.13
C GLN A 186 -6.08 9.60 -25.28
N GLU A 187 -5.82 9.88 -24.00
CA GLU A 187 -5.17 8.95 -23.07
C GLU A 187 -6.07 7.77 -22.74
N LYS A 188 -7.35 8.02 -22.47
CA LYS A 188 -8.34 6.95 -22.27
C LYS A 188 -8.42 6.04 -23.50
N ALA A 189 -8.48 6.61 -24.71
CA ALA A 189 -8.48 5.84 -25.95
C ALA A 189 -7.16 5.07 -26.17
N SER A 190 -6.02 5.61 -25.71
CA SER A 190 -4.74 4.92 -25.74
C SER A 190 -4.70 3.72 -24.79
N ILE A 191 -5.25 3.86 -23.58
CA ILE A 191 -5.37 2.78 -22.59
C ILE A 191 -6.32 1.70 -23.11
N ASN A 192 -7.50 2.06 -23.59
CA ASN A 192 -8.46 1.10 -24.16
C ASN A 192 -7.90 0.34 -25.38
N ARG A 193 -7.07 0.98 -26.20
CA ARG A 193 -6.37 0.27 -27.29
C ARG A 193 -5.39 -0.79 -26.78
N ALA A 194 -4.72 -0.54 -25.65
CA ALA A 194 -3.84 -1.51 -25.01
C ALA A 194 -4.63 -2.70 -24.44
N ASN A 195 -5.87 -2.50 -24.02
CA ASN A 195 -6.78 -3.60 -23.66
C ASN A 195 -7.10 -4.51 -24.85
N LYS A 196 -7.38 -3.94 -26.02
CA LYS A 196 -7.80 -4.71 -27.22
C LYS A 196 -6.67 -5.48 -27.90
N LYS A 197 -5.42 -5.07 -27.72
CA LYS A 197 -4.25 -5.67 -28.37
C LYS A 197 -3.05 -5.57 -27.46
N VAL A 198 -2.35 -6.71 -27.31
CA VAL A 198 -1.13 -6.84 -26.49
C VAL A 198 -0.19 -5.65 -26.70
N TYR A 199 0.06 -4.92 -25.62
CA TYR A 199 0.84 -3.71 -25.61
C TYR A 199 2.25 -3.95 -25.06
N LEU A 200 3.26 -3.86 -25.93
CA LEU A 200 4.67 -4.04 -25.53
C LEU A 200 5.44 -2.71 -25.40
N GLY A 201 4.80 -1.57 -25.63
CA GLY A 201 5.42 -0.29 -25.35
C GLY A 201 6.56 0.16 -26.26
N LYS A 202 6.32 0.25 -27.58
CA LYS A 202 7.34 0.60 -28.60
C LYS A 202 8.31 1.74 -28.23
N THR A 203 7.81 2.80 -27.58
CA THR A 203 8.65 3.95 -27.15
C THR A 203 8.72 4.10 -25.63
N SER A 204 8.16 3.16 -24.89
CA SER A 204 7.97 3.21 -23.45
C SER A 204 9.26 3.18 -22.64
N PRO A 205 10.33 2.45 -23.03
CA PRO A 205 11.57 2.39 -22.27
C PRO A 205 12.17 3.77 -21.97
N LYS A 206 11.98 4.77 -22.84
CA LYS A 206 12.50 6.12 -22.65
C LYS A 206 11.88 6.87 -21.45
N TYR A 207 10.71 6.43 -20.96
CA TYR A 207 10.05 7.03 -19.81
C TYR A 207 10.50 6.39 -18.48
N PHE A 208 10.97 5.14 -18.50
CA PHE A 208 11.44 4.41 -17.33
C PHE A 208 12.94 4.68 -17.08
N LYS A 209 13.25 5.89 -16.61
CA LYS A 209 14.63 6.39 -16.51
C LYS A 209 15.49 5.75 -15.42
N SER A 210 14.89 5.24 -14.34
CA SER A 210 15.60 4.58 -13.24
C SER A 210 15.13 3.15 -13.04
N ASP A 211 16.02 2.30 -12.54
CA ASP A 211 15.70 0.91 -12.25
C ASP A 211 14.66 0.80 -11.13
N ALA A 212 14.58 1.78 -10.21
CA ALA A 212 13.52 1.87 -9.22
C ALA A 212 12.13 2.00 -9.88
N ILE A 213 11.96 2.88 -10.88
CA ILE A 213 10.68 3.02 -11.60
C ILE A 213 10.37 1.76 -12.42
N LYS A 214 11.39 1.13 -13.03
CA LYS A 214 11.20 -0.12 -13.77
C LYS A 214 10.73 -1.25 -12.85
N ARG A 215 11.38 -1.43 -11.69
CA ARG A 215 11.01 -2.46 -10.71
C ARG A 215 9.64 -2.19 -10.11
N PHE A 216 9.31 -0.93 -9.84
CA PHE A 216 7.99 -0.52 -9.41
C PHE A 216 6.88 -0.96 -10.38
N LEU A 217 7.08 -0.79 -11.69
CA LEU A 217 6.17 -1.31 -12.71
C LEU A 217 6.03 -2.83 -12.60
N VAL A 218 7.13 -3.56 -12.48
CA VAL A 218 7.12 -5.04 -12.38
C VAL A 218 6.35 -5.51 -11.15
N TRP A 219 6.55 -4.86 -10.00
CA TRP A 219 5.76 -5.11 -8.79
C TRP A 219 4.26 -4.95 -9.05
N LEU A 220 3.83 -3.85 -9.66
CA LEU A 220 2.41 -3.62 -9.97
C LEU A 220 1.84 -4.69 -10.89
N LEU A 221 2.59 -5.11 -11.90
CA LEU A 221 2.14 -6.13 -12.84
C LEU A 221 1.97 -7.49 -12.18
N ILE A 222 2.95 -7.93 -11.37
CA ILE A 222 2.88 -9.24 -10.69
C ILE A 222 1.77 -9.24 -9.63
N ILE A 223 1.59 -8.12 -8.90
CA ILE A 223 0.48 -7.97 -7.96
C ILE A 223 -0.86 -8.07 -8.67
N THR A 224 -1.00 -7.41 -9.83
CA THR A 224 -2.25 -7.47 -10.60
C THR A 224 -2.54 -8.88 -11.09
N ALA A 225 -1.52 -9.56 -11.60
CA ALA A 225 -1.66 -10.93 -12.10
C ALA A 225 -1.98 -11.95 -10.99
N LYS A 226 -1.35 -11.84 -9.81
CA LYS A 226 -1.63 -12.73 -8.65
C LYS A 226 -3.04 -12.51 -8.03
N SER A 227 -3.85 -11.61 -8.56
CA SER A 227 -5.01 -11.10 -7.83
C SER A 227 -6.14 -12.07 -7.57
N ASP A 228 -6.25 -13.06 -8.42
CA ASP A 228 -7.21 -14.15 -8.35
C ASP A 228 -6.61 -15.43 -7.74
N ASN A 229 -5.48 -15.30 -7.03
CA ASN A 229 -4.68 -16.40 -6.48
C ASN A 229 -4.13 -17.40 -7.50
N ASP A 230 -4.28 -17.14 -8.80
CA ASP A 230 -3.57 -17.84 -9.87
C ASP A 230 -2.48 -16.91 -10.43
N PHE A 231 -1.47 -17.46 -11.09
CA PHE A 231 -0.52 -16.65 -11.84
C PHE A 231 -0.22 -17.38 -13.14
N ALA A 232 -1.01 -17.04 -14.17
CA ALA A 232 -1.06 -17.82 -15.39
C ALA A 232 0.25 -17.71 -16.19
N GLU A 233 0.59 -18.76 -16.95
CA GLU A 233 1.83 -18.79 -17.74
C GLU A 233 1.87 -17.67 -18.78
N GLU A 234 0.72 -17.29 -19.35
CA GLU A 234 0.61 -16.22 -20.33
C GLU A 234 0.90 -14.83 -19.73
N GLU A 235 0.44 -14.58 -18.49
CA GLU A 235 0.71 -13.36 -17.75
C GLU A 235 2.19 -13.27 -17.39
N GLU A 236 2.77 -14.37 -16.88
CA GLU A 236 4.19 -14.46 -16.57
C GLU A 236 5.03 -14.20 -17.82
N SER A 237 4.69 -14.83 -18.94
CA SER A 237 5.37 -14.64 -20.23
C SER A 237 5.32 -13.18 -20.67
N TYR A 238 4.17 -12.52 -20.54
CA TYR A 238 4.03 -11.12 -20.87
C TYR A 238 4.85 -10.19 -19.97
N ILE A 239 4.84 -10.42 -18.65
CA ILE A 239 5.63 -9.61 -17.72
C ILE A 239 7.14 -9.77 -18.01
N LYS A 240 7.62 -11.00 -18.28
CA LYS A 240 9.01 -11.23 -18.69
C LYS A 240 9.40 -10.47 -19.96
N ARG A 241 8.50 -10.39 -20.95
CA ARG A 241 8.73 -9.57 -22.15
C ARG A 241 8.83 -8.08 -21.82
N ILE A 242 8.00 -7.57 -20.91
CA ILE A 242 8.09 -6.18 -20.44
C ILE A 242 9.43 -5.93 -19.74
N VAL A 243 9.84 -6.83 -18.83
CA VAL A 243 11.09 -6.75 -18.06
C VAL A 243 12.28 -6.60 -19.01
N GLN A 244 12.39 -7.46 -20.01
CA GLN A 244 13.44 -7.37 -21.03
C GLN A 244 13.35 -6.07 -21.84
N HIS A 245 12.13 -5.69 -22.23
CA HIS A 245 11.89 -4.51 -23.07
C HIS A 245 12.24 -3.18 -22.37
N ILE A 246 11.99 -3.07 -21.06
CA ILE A 246 12.39 -1.90 -20.26
C ILE A 246 13.86 -1.95 -19.80
N GLY A 247 14.60 -3.00 -20.17
CA GLY A 247 16.03 -3.16 -19.88
C GLY A 247 16.34 -3.60 -18.44
N LEU A 248 15.45 -4.37 -17.81
CA LEU A 248 15.75 -5.11 -16.57
C LEU A 248 16.17 -6.56 -16.90
N ARG A 249 16.82 -7.21 -15.94
CA ARG A 249 17.18 -8.63 -16.06
C ARG A 249 16.01 -9.50 -15.60
N LEU A 250 15.92 -10.73 -16.13
CA LEU A 250 14.93 -11.70 -15.65
C LEU A 250 15.14 -12.09 -14.18
N GLU A 251 16.39 -12.01 -13.69
CA GLU A 251 16.73 -12.16 -12.26
C GLU A 251 15.97 -11.14 -11.39
N ASP A 252 15.77 -9.92 -11.88
CA ASP A 252 15.01 -8.88 -11.17
C ASP A 252 13.53 -9.26 -11.09
N PHE A 253 12.99 -9.86 -12.16
CA PHE A 253 11.63 -10.40 -12.17
C PHE A 253 11.48 -11.56 -11.18
N ASP A 254 12.39 -12.53 -11.19
CA ASP A 254 12.32 -13.70 -10.30
C ASP A 254 12.39 -13.30 -8.83
N PHE A 255 13.24 -12.31 -8.51
CA PHE A 255 13.32 -11.73 -7.16
C PHE A 255 11.97 -11.13 -6.73
N ILE A 256 11.36 -10.28 -7.57
CA ILE A 256 10.11 -9.61 -7.26
C ILE A 256 8.97 -10.63 -7.17
N LYS A 257 8.89 -11.57 -8.12
CA LYS A 257 7.90 -12.65 -8.14
C LYS A 257 7.95 -13.44 -6.84
N LYS A 258 9.14 -13.88 -6.41
CA LYS A 258 9.30 -14.61 -5.13
C LYS A 258 8.82 -13.78 -3.94
N LYS A 259 9.04 -12.47 -3.93
CA LYS A 259 8.56 -11.60 -2.86
C LYS A 259 7.03 -11.47 -2.87
N VAL A 260 6.42 -11.27 -4.03
CA VAL A 260 4.96 -11.14 -4.18
C VAL A 260 4.22 -12.45 -3.89
N LEU A 261 4.79 -13.59 -4.26
CA LEU A 261 4.18 -14.90 -3.97
C LEU A 261 4.16 -15.26 -2.48
N ASN A 262 5.01 -14.63 -1.67
CA ASN A 262 5.05 -14.80 -0.21
C ASN A 262 4.18 -13.77 0.55
N LEU A 263 3.41 -12.95 -0.18
CA LEU A 263 2.35 -12.08 0.37
C LEU A 263 1.07 -12.88 0.51
#